data_AF-A0A8T3UUG1-F1
#
_entry.id   AF-A0A8T3UUG1-F1
#
_cell.length_a   1.000
_cell.length_b   1.000
_cell.length_c   1.000
_cell.angle_alpha   90.00
_cell.angle_beta   90.00
_cell.angle_gamma   90.00
#
_symmetry.space_group_name_H-M   'P 1'
#
loop_
_entity.id
_entity.type
_entity.pdbx_description
1 polymer ?
#
loop_
_entity_poly.entity_id
_entity_poly.type
_entity_poly.pdbx_seq_one_letter_code
_entity_poly.pdbx_strand_id
1 'polypeptide(L)'
;MQNFFDKVAENGKEFVFKLRNGTRVGSAKSVSEFVDRIKSLPIESIEYHFTSHHFEPWFRYLKLNDIADKLSKINTRGERLRQDILNIFR
;
A
#
# COMPACT_ATOMS: atom_id res chain seq x y z
N MET A 1 -15.76 4.12 14.56
CA MET A 1 -14.93 3.64 13.43
C MET A 1 -13.49 4.03 13.73
N GLN A 2 -12.54 3.10 13.77
CA GLN A 2 -11.15 3.45 14.05
C GLN A 2 -10.62 4.32 12.89
N ASN A 3 -10.18 5.54 13.15
CA ASN A 3 -9.57 6.40 12.13
C ASN A 3 -8.17 5.85 11.80
N PHE A 4 -8.09 5.01 10.77
CA PHE A 4 -6.83 4.37 10.38
C PHE A 4 -5.89 5.32 9.64
N PHE A 5 -6.39 6.46 9.13
CA PHE A 5 -5.56 7.44 8.44
C PHE A 5 -4.50 8.09 9.35
N ASP A 6 -4.74 8.10 10.66
CA ASP A 6 -3.80 8.61 11.66
C ASP A 6 -2.68 7.61 12.01
N LYS A 7 -2.69 6.40 11.41
CA LYS A 7 -1.63 5.41 11.64
C LYS A 7 -0.36 5.81 10.91
N VAL A 8 0.70 5.99 11.70
CA VAL A 8 2.04 6.37 11.26
C VAL A 8 3.03 5.29 11.68
N ALA A 9 3.90 4.90 10.77
CA ALA A 9 5.02 4.02 11.04
C ALA A 9 6.09 4.73 11.86
N GLU A 10 6.78 3.96 12.71
CA GLU A 10 7.99 4.42 13.40
C GLU A 10 9.07 4.85 12.39
N ASN A 11 10.01 5.69 12.84
CA ASN A 11 11.09 6.17 11.98
C ASN A 11 11.91 4.98 11.41
N GLY A 12 12.15 4.96 10.09
CA GLY A 12 12.86 3.88 9.43
C GLY A 12 12.00 2.65 9.14
N LYS A 13 10.69 2.73 9.40
CA LYS A 13 9.69 1.69 9.09
C LYS A 13 8.68 2.16 8.04
N GLU A 14 8.97 3.24 7.32
CA GLU A 14 8.18 3.66 6.17
C GLU A 14 8.10 2.58 5.10
N PHE A 15 6.98 2.55 4.36
CA PHE A 15 6.90 1.75 3.16
C PHE A 15 7.68 2.43 2.04
N VAL A 16 8.59 1.72 1.41
CA VAL A 16 9.36 2.22 0.26
C VAL A 16 8.83 1.61 -1.02
N PHE A 17 8.29 2.47 -1.89
CA PHE A 17 7.83 2.06 -3.22
C PHE A 17 9.01 2.02 -4.18
N LYS A 18 9.16 0.90 -4.87
CA LYS A 18 10.18 0.67 -5.89
C LYS A 18 9.60 -0.03 -7.12
N LEU A 19 10.27 0.15 -8.25
CA LEU A 19 10.08 -0.69 -9.42
C LEU A 19 10.78 -2.04 -9.21
N ARG A 20 10.49 -3.01 -10.07
CA ARG A 20 11.09 -4.35 -10.03
C ARG A 20 12.63 -4.33 -10.12
N ASN A 21 13.20 -3.35 -10.83
CA ASN A 21 14.64 -3.15 -10.94
C ASN A 21 15.29 -2.50 -9.69
N GLY A 22 14.52 -2.24 -8.64
CA GLY A 22 15.00 -1.61 -7.41
C GLY A 22 14.97 -0.08 -7.40
N THR A 23 14.66 0.58 -8.52
CA THR A 23 14.53 2.05 -8.56
C THR A 23 13.43 2.50 -7.59
N ARG A 24 13.79 3.28 -6.58
CA ARG A 24 12.85 3.91 -5.65
C ARG A 24 12.03 4.97 -6.38
N VAL A 25 10.71 4.91 -6.24
CA VAL A 25 9.77 5.86 -6.84
C VAL A 25 8.93 6.60 -5.80
N GLY A 26 8.99 6.19 -4.53
CA GLY A 26 8.34 6.91 -3.46
C GLY A 26 8.52 6.26 -2.10
N SER A 27 7.90 6.86 -1.10
CA SER A 27 7.72 6.27 0.23
C SER A 27 6.46 6.81 0.90
N ALA A 28 5.98 6.07 1.90
CA ALA A 28 4.87 6.45 2.75
C ALA A 28 5.17 6.10 4.20
N LYS A 29 5.14 7.09 5.09
CA LYS A 29 5.26 6.90 6.54
C LYS A 29 3.90 6.65 7.19
N SER A 30 2.81 7.08 6.59
CA SER A 30 1.45 6.97 7.12
C SER A 30 0.50 6.29 6.14
N VAL A 31 -0.67 5.88 6.63
CA VAL A 31 -1.73 5.34 5.75
C VAL A 31 -2.24 6.41 4.79
N SER A 32 -2.35 7.66 5.23
CA SER A 32 -2.69 8.78 4.34
C SER A 32 -1.70 8.92 3.20
N GLU A 33 -0.39 8.95 3.50
CA GLU A 33 0.65 9.00 2.47
C GLU A 33 0.61 7.79 1.55
N PHE A 34 0.37 6.59 2.09
CA PHE A 34 0.24 5.37 1.28
C PHE A 34 -0.87 5.54 0.25
N VAL A 35 -2.05 5.98 0.66
CA VAL A 35 -3.19 6.21 -0.23
C VAL A 35 -2.84 7.27 -1.29
N ASP A 36 -2.17 8.36 -0.92
CA ASP A 36 -1.75 9.38 -1.87
C ASP A 36 -0.69 8.89 -2.87
N ARG A 37 0.21 8.00 -2.43
CA ARG A 37 1.15 7.31 -3.34
C ARG A 37 0.43 6.36 -4.29
N ILE A 38 -0.53 5.57 -3.81
CA ILE A 38 -1.33 4.69 -4.66
C ILE A 38 -2.09 5.47 -5.73
N LYS A 39 -2.49 6.74 -5.50
CA LYS A 39 -3.16 7.54 -6.55
C LYS A 39 -2.28 7.91 -7.73
N SER A 40 -0.96 8.08 -7.54
CA SER A 40 -0.09 8.78 -8.50
C SER A 40 1.15 8.01 -8.95
N LEU A 41 1.61 7.01 -8.18
CA LEU A 41 2.82 6.27 -8.53
C LEU A 41 2.63 5.38 -9.78
N PRO A 42 3.73 5.04 -10.49
CA PRO A 42 3.67 4.13 -11.63
C PRO A 42 2.97 2.82 -11.28
N ILE A 43 2.08 2.37 -12.17
CA ILE A 43 1.27 1.18 -11.91
C ILE A 43 2.15 -0.06 -11.74
N GLU A 44 3.28 -0.11 -12.44
CA GLU A 44 4.26 -1.20 -12.39
C GLU A 44 4.88 -1.35 -10.99
N SER A 45 5.03 -0.25 -10.23
CA SER A 45 5.49 -0.31 -8.84
C SER A 45 4.41 -0.91 -7.94
N ILE A 46 3.16 -0.49 -8.11
CA ILE A 46 2.03 -0.99 -7.32
C ILE A 46 1.83 -2.48 -7.57
N GLU A 47 1.81 -2.90 -8.84
CA GLU A 47 1.71 -4.32 -9.19
C GLU A 47 2.88 -5.14 -8.65
N TYR A 48 4.12 -4.63 -8.75
CA TYR A 48 5.29 -5.30 -8.20
C TYR A 48 5.14 -5.56 -6.69
N HIS A 49 4.75 -4.54 -5.92
CA HIS A 49 4.59 -4.69 -4.48
C HIS A 49 3.38 -5.55 -4.09
N PHE A 50 2.27 -5.41 -4.82
CA PHE A 50 1.06 -6.19 -4.59
C PHE A 50 1.28 -7.68 -4.87
N THR A 51 1.82 -8.02 -6.06
CA THR A 51 2.08 -9.41 -6.44
C THR A 51 3.16 -10.09 -5.61
N SER A 52 4.01 -9.31 -4.93
CA SER A 52 5.01 -9.81 -3.99
C SER A 52 4.53 -9.82 -2.54
N HIS A 53 3.24 -9.53 -2.29
CA HIS A 53 2.65 -9.48 -0.95
C HIS A 53 3.38 -8.54 0.03
N HIS A 54 3.90 -7.42 -0.47
CA HIS A 54 4.66 -6.48 0.37
C HIS A 54 3.77 -5.55 1.19
N PHE A 55 2.54 -5.27 0.73
CA PHE A 55 1.65 -4.32 1.43
C PHE A 55 1.12 -4.92 2.73
N GLU A 56 0.70 -6.18 2.71
CA GLU A 56 0.04 -6.87 3.83
C GLU A 56 0.92 -6.88 5.09
N PRO A 57 2.22 -7.26 5.05
CA PRO A 57 3.08 -7.19 6.23
C PRO A 57 3.20 -5.78 6.81
N TRP A 58 3.24 -4.74 5.98
CA TRP A 58 3.33 -3.35 6.46
C TRP A 58 2.02 -2.90 7.14
N PHE A 59 0.87 -3.26 6.58
CA PHE A 59 -0.42 -2.99 7.24
C PHE A 59 -0.59 -3.79 8.53
N ARG A 60 -0.13 -5.04 8.59
CA ARG A 60 -0.12 -5.83 9.85
C ARG A 60 0.79 -5.20 10.90
N TYR A 61 1.96 -4.70 10.51
CA TYR A 61 2.86 -3.95 11.39
C TYR A 61 2.16 -2.73 12.01
N LEU A 62 1.36 -2.00 11.23
CA LEU A 62 0.55 -0.87 11.71
C LEU A 62 -0.69 -1.27 12.55
N LYS A 63 -0.86 -2.57 12.85
CA LYS A 63 -2.02 -3.17 13.52
C LYS A 63 -3.33 -2.99 12.74
N LEU A 64 -3.26 -2.98 11.41
CA LEU A 64 -4.40 -2.87 10.49
C LEU A 64 -4.67 -4.21 9.78
N ASN A 65 -4.99 -5.24 10.58
CA ASN A 65 -5.21 -6.61 10.06
C ASN A 65 -6.35 -6.67 9.04
N ASP A 66 -7.47 -5.99 9.28
CA ASP A 66 -8.61 -5.99 8.34
C ASP A 66 -8.24 -5.41 6.97
N ILE A 67 -7.33 -4.43 6.92
CA ILE A 67 -6.84 -3.85 5.67
C ILE A 67 -5.94 -4.86 4.94
N ALA A 68 -5.02 -5.51 5.67
CA ALA A 68 -4.18 -6.56 5.11
C ALA A 68 -5.02 -7.72 4.54
N ASP A 69 -6.09 -8.12 5.23
CA ASP A 69 -6.99 -9.20 4.81
C ASP A 69 -7.89 -8.80 3.63
N LYS A 70 -8.21 -7.51 3.48
CA LYS A 70 -8.90 -7.00 2.27
C LYS A 70 -7.96 -6.97 1.07
N LEU A 71 -6.70 -6.56 1.26
CA LEU A 71 -5.68 -6.53 0.20
C LEU A 71 -5.46 -7.92 -0.40
N SER A 72 -5.32 -8.95 0.44
CA SER A 72 -5.07 -10.33 -0.02
C SER A 72 -6.19 -10.94 -0.85
N LYS A 73 -7.39 -10.35 -0.83
CA LYS A 73 -8.56 -10.80 -1.60
C LYS A 73 -8.67 -10.15 -2.98
N ILE A 74 -7.85 -9.14 -3.28
CA ILE A 74 -7.85 -8.51 -4.61
C ILE A 74 -7.21 -9.48 -5.62
N ASN A 75 -7.83 -9.62 -6.80
CA ASN A 75 -7.36 -10.49 -7.88
C ASN A 75 -7.23 -9.76 -9.23
N THR A 76 -7.22 -8.44 -9.21
CA THR A 76 -7.12 -7.59 -10.41
C THR A 76 -5.70 -7.09 -10.65
N ARG A 77 -5.49 -6.42 -11.80
CA ARG A 77 -4.19 -5.95 -12.30
C ARG A 77 -4.32 -4.57 -12.92
N GLY A 78 -3.18 -3.94 -13.20
CA GLY A 78 -3.10 -2.62 -13.83
C GLY A 78 -3.89 -1.57 -13.06
N GLU A 79 -4.45 -0.59 -13.77
CA GLU A 79 -5.23 0.48 -13.13
C GLU A 79 -6.46 -0.02 -12.36
N ARG A 80 -6.99 -1.21 -12.68
CA ARG A 80 -8.06 -1.81 -11.89
C ARG A 80 -7.58 -2.22 -10.49
N LEU A 81 -6.38 -2.78 -10.38
CA LEU A 81 -5.74 -3.06 -9.08
C LEU A 81 -5.62 -1.78 -8.25
N ARG A 82 -5.17 -0.67 -8.87
CA ARG A 82 -5.07 0.62 -8.18
C ARG A 82 -6.42 1.04 -7.60
N GLN A 83 -7.48 0.97 -8.41
CA GLN A 83 -8.83 1.35 -7.94
C GLN A 83 -9.33 0.42 -6.83
N ASP A 84 -9.12 -0.89 -6.94
CA ASP A 84 -9.54 -1.85 -5.92
C ASP A 84 -8.80 -1.63 -4.59
N ILE A 85 -7.50 -1.31 -4.63
CA ILE A 85 -6.75 -0.90 -3.43
C ILE A 85 -7.35 0.38 -2.83
N LEU A 86 -7.60 1.42 -3.63
CA LEU A 86 -8.17 2.67 -3.13
C LEU A 86 -9.57 2.48 -2.53
N ASN A 87 -10.38 1.57 -3.08
CA ASN A 87 -11.71 1.25 -2.58
C ASN A 87 -11.71 0.65 -1.16
N ILE A 88 -10.61 0.04 -0.71
CA ILE A 88 -10.48 -0.46 0.66
C ILE A 88 -10.53 0.68 1.70
N PHE A 89 -10.11 1.88 1.31
CA PHE A 89 -9.96 3.04 2.18
C PHE A 89 -11.07 4.09 2.02
N ARG A 90 -12.13 3.75 1.28
CA ARG A 90 -13.34 4.58 1.15
C ARG A 90 -14.31 4.34 2.31
#